data_AF-A0A074V5X9-F1
#
_entry.id   AF-A0A074V5X9-F1
#
_cell.length_a   1.000
_cell.length_b   1.000
_cell.length_c   1.000
_cell.angle_alpha   90.00
_cell.angle_beta   90.00
_cell.angle_gamma   90.00
#
_symmetry.space_group_name_H-M   'P 1'
#
loop_
_entity.id
_entity.type
_entity.pdbx_description
1 polymer ?
#
loop_
_entity_poly.entity_id
_entity_poly.type
_entity_poly.pdbx_seq_one_letter_code
_entity_poly.pdbx_strand_id
1 'polypeptide(L)'
;MRNSLIFAIGLVVAASVSAKEIKVASNNTVYTPEEIQKLANTAVKMGVKEPLNMNVASGNLIVTGSSDTKCIFKVGTAKTPQISGISCK
;
A
#
# COMPACT_ATOMS: atom_id res chain seq x y z
N MET A 1 50.21 30.98 13.97
CA MET A 1 49.47 29.86 13.35
C MET A 1 48.10 29.79 14.01
N ARG A 2 47.04 30.28 13.35
CA ARG A 2 45.66 30.28 13.90
C ARG A 2 44.83 29.29 13.08
N ASN A 3 44.55 28.17 13.71
CA ASN A 3 43.79 27.04 13.21
C ASN A 3 42.29 27.35 13.36
N SER A 4 41.62 27.72 12.27
CA SER A 4 40.16 27.91 12.25
C SER A 4 39.51 26.79 11.44
N LEU A 5 39.14 25.73 12.15
CA LEU A 5 38.33 24.63 11.68
C LEU A 5 36.86 25.04 11.91
N ILE A 6 36.17 25.53 10.88
CA ILE A 6 34.74 25.85 10.97
C ILE A 6 33.96 24.79 10.21
N PHE A 7 33.13 24.09 10.98
CA PHE A 7 32.23 23.00 10.62
C PHE A 7 31.30 23.36 9.46
N ALA A 8 31.30 22.50 8.43
CA ALA A 8 30.25 22.45 7.42
C ALA A 8 28.97 21.88 8.05
N ILE A 9 27.93 22.71 8.20
CA ILE A 9 26.59 22.25 8.56
C ILE A 9 25.90 21.89 7.25
N GLY A 10 26.05 20.61 6.86
CA GLY A 10 25.25 20.03 5.79
C GLY A 10 23.80 19.95 6.26
N LEU A 11 22.94 20.78 5.68
CA LEU A 11 21.50 20.70 5.85
C LEU A 11 21.01 19.43 5.15
N VAL A 12 20.94 18.32 5.89
CA VAL A 12 20.30 17.10 5.40
C VAL A 12 18.80 17.35 5.42
N VAL A 13 18.26 17.79 4.28
CA VAL A 13 16.81 17.85 4.07
C VAL A 13 16.33 16.40 4.05
N ALA A 14 15.81 15.93 5.17
CA ALA A 14 15.07 14.68 5.23
C ALA A 14 13.81 14.86 4.36
N ALA A 15 13.91 14.49 3.08
CA ALA A 15 12.75 14.36 2.23
C ALA A 15 11.88 13.25 2.83
N SER A 16 10.83 13.65 3.56
CA SER A 16 9.72 12.76 3.86
C SER A 16 9.13 12.33 2.53
N VAL A 17 9.53 11.14 2.07
CA VAL A 17 8.88 10.46 0.94
C VAL A 17 7.43 10.24 1.35
N SER A 18 6.58 11.20 0.98
CA SER A 18 5.14 11.00 0.98
C SER A 18 4.88 9.90 -0.04
N ALA A 19 4.64 8.68 0.45
CA ALA A 19 4.33 7.55 -0.41
C ALA A 19 3.07 7.92 -1.21
N LYS A 20 3.18 7.94 -2.54
CA LYS A 20 2.06 8.25 -3.43
C LYS A 20 0.87 7.36 -3.07
N GLU A 21 -0.28 7.99 -2.84
CA GLU A 21 -1.53 7.28 -2.59
C GLU A 21 -1.94 6.47 -3.83
N ILE A 22 -2.31 5.21 -3.63
CA ILE A 22 -2.76 4.32 -4.69
C ILE A 22 -4.21 4.67 -5.03
N LYS A 23 -4.49 4.84 -6.33
CA LYS A 23 -5.84 5.16 -6.81
C LYS A 23 -6.73 3.93 -6.68
N VAL A 24 -7.80 4.05 -5.90
CA VAL A 24 -8.86 3.04 -5.75
C VAL A 24 -10.14 3.60 -6.38
N ALA A 25 -10.62 2.96 -7.44
CA ALA A 25 -11.85 3.37 -8.13
C ALA A 25 -13.10 2.90 -7.39
N SER A 26 -13.06 1.73 -6.76
CA SER A 26 -14.17 1.19 -5.98
C SER A 26 -13.67 0.37 -4.80
N ASN A 27 -14.32 0.54 -3.64
CA ASN A 27 -14.06 -0.21 -2.42
C ASN A 27 -15.36 -0.41 -1.65
N ASN A 28 -15.71 -1.66 -1.33
CA ASN A 28 -16.84 -1.98 -0.45
C ASN A 28 -16.43 -2.62 0.88
N THR A 29 -15.15 -2.55 1.21
CA THR A 29 -14.65 -3.11 2.47
C THR A 29 -14.94 -2.18 3.65
N VAL A 30 -14.97 -2.75 4.85
CA VAL A 30 -15.13 -2.01 6.12
C VAL A 30 -13.80 -1.50 6.68
N TYR A 31 -12.70 -1.67 5.93
CA TYR A 31 -11.36 -1.34 6.38
C TYR A 31 -11.12 0.15 6.39
N THR A 32 -10.24 0.58 7.29
CA THR A 32 -9.82 1.98 7.38
C THR A 32 -9.02 2.40 6.13
N PRO A 33 -8.99 3.70 5.79
CA PRO A 33 -8.20 4.18 4.66
C PRO A 33 -6.72 3.78 4.70
N GLU A 34 -6.13 3.73 5.90
CA GLU A 34 -4.74 3.30 6.08
C GLU A 34 -4.56 1.82 5.70
N GLU A 35 -5.46 0.94 6.15
CA GLU A 35 -5.44 -0.48 5.81
C GLU A 35 -5.68 -0.69 4.31
N ILE A 36 -6.62 0.05 3.71
CA ILE A 36 -6.88 0.07 2.27
C ILE A 36 -5.59 0.37 1.51
N GLN A 37 -4.88 1.44 1.88
CA GLN A 37 -3.65 1.86 1.20
C GLN A 37 -2.53 0.83 1.34
N LYS A 38 -2.39 0.19 2.51
CA LYS A 38 -1.41 -0.91 2.71
C LYS A 38 -1.72 -2.12 1.83
N LEU A 39 -2.99 -2.52 1.75
CA LEU A 39 -3.45 -3.64 0.91
C LEU A 39 -3.31 -3.33 -0.58
N ALA A 40 -3.71 -2.13 -0.99
CA ALA A 40 -3.59 -1.63 -2.36
C ALA A 40 -2.14 -1.57 -2.82
N ASN A 41 -1.23 -1.03 -2.00
CA ASN A 41 0.20 -1.00 -2.29
C ASN A 41 0.78 -2.40 -2.48
N THR A 42 0.38 -3.35 -1.62
CA THR A 42 0.76 -4.76 -1.77
C THR A 42 0.26 -5.32 -3.10
N ALA A 43 -1.00 -5.10 -3.47
CA ALA A 43 -1.55 -5.60 -4.74
C ALA A 43 -0.83 -5.02 -5.97
N VAL A 44 -0.48 -3.72 -5.94
CA VAL A 44 0.30 -3.07 -7.01
C VAL A 44 1.69 -3.68 -7.14
N LYS A 45 2.38 -3.94 -6.02
CA LYS A 45 3.68 -4.62 -6.00
C LYS A 45 3.61 -6.05 -6.56
N MET A 46 2.44 -6.67 -6.51
CA MET A 46 2.20 -8.00 -7.07
C MET A 46 1.73 -7.98 -8.53
N GLY A 47 1.60 -6.80 -9.16
CA GLY A 47 1.31 -6.65 -10.60
C GLY A 47 -0.09 -6.14 -10.94
N VAL A 48 -0.95 -5.86 -9.95
CA VAL A 48 -2.26 -5.24 -10.22
C VAL A 48 -2.06 -3.77 -10.59
N LYS A 49 -2.54 -3.34 -11.76
CA LYS A 49 -2.36 -1.95 -12.23
C LYS A 49 -3.49 -1.04 -11.76
N GLU A 50 -3.14 0.19 -11.35
CA GLU A 50 -4.10 1.25 -10.99
C GLU A 50 -5.07 1.57 -12.15
N PRO A 51 -6.31 2.02 -11.87
CA PRO A 51 -6.94 2.12 -10.54
C PRO A 51 -7.46 0.78 -10.04
N LEU A 52 -7.44 0.58 -8.72
CA LEU A 52 -7.81 -0.68 -8.07
C LEU A 52 -9.32 -0.75 -7.77
N ASN A 53 -9.86 -1.97 -7.81
CA ASN A 53 -11.17 -2.30 -7.26
C ASN A 53 -11.00 -3.34 -6.15
N MET A 54 -11.63 -3.10 -5.00
CA MET A 54 -11.45 -3.89 -3.79
C MET A 54 -12.80 -4.38 -3.27
N ASN A 55 -12.94 -5.70 -3.16
CA ASN A 55 -14.16 -6.34 -2.67
C ASN A 55 -13.87 -7.42 -1.63
N VAL A 56 -14.52 -7.39 -0.46
CA VAL A 56 -14.42 -8.47 0.54
C VAL A 56 -15.64 -9.37 0.44
N ALA A 57 -15.39 -10.67 0.26
CA ALA A 57 -16.40 -11.71 0.30
C ALA A 57 -15.86 -12.93 1.06
N SER A 58 -16.62 -13.39 2.06
CA SER A 58 -16.32 -14.62 2.83
C SER A 58 -14.87 -14.70 3.34
N GLY A 59 -14.36 -13.59 3.88
CA GLY A 59 -13.01 -13.47 4.43
C GLY A 59 -11.88 -13.41 3.41
N ASN A 60 -12.20 -13.24 2.12
CA ASN A 60 -11.26 -12.99 1.06
C ASN A 60 -11.45 -11.59 0.49
N LEU A 61 -10.39 -10.79 0.51
CA LEU A 61 -10.32 -9.53 -0.23
C LEU A 61 -9.83 -9.82 -1.64
N ILE A 62 -10.69 -9.57 -2.61
CA ILE A 62 -10.41 -9.63 -4.03
C ILE A 62 -9.98 -8.23 -4.47
N VAL A 63 -8.78 -8.14 -5.05
CA VAL A 63 -8.23 -6.91 -5.62
C VAL A 63 -7.98 -7.12 -7.11
N THR A 64 -8.59 -6.27 -7.92
CA THR A 64 -8.38 -6.21 -9.37
C THR A 64 -8.02 -4.79 -9.77
N GLY A 65 -7.62 -4.60 -11.02
CA GLY A 65 -7.28 -3.29 -11.55
C GLY A 65 -7.44 -3.26 -13.07
N SER A 66 -6.63 -2.43 -13.73
CA SER A 66 -6.62 -2.32 -15.20
C SER A 66 -5.76 -3.39 -15.89
N SER A 67 -5.02 -4.22 -15.14
CA SER A 67 -4.33 -5.40 -15.66
C SER A 67 -5.17 -6.67 -15.51
N ASP A 68 -4.77 -7.73 -16.22
CA ASP A 68 -5.36 -9.06 -16.07
C ASP A 68 -5.04 -9.71 -14.71
N THR A 69 -4.05 -9.17 -13.98
CA THR A 69 -3.62 -9.67 -12.68
C THR A 69 -4.70 -9.42 -11.62
N LYS A 70 -5.08 -10.50 -10.94
CA LYS A 70 -6.03 -10.49 -9.83
C LYS A 70 -5.37 -11.05 -8.58
N CYS A 71 -5.39 -10.29 -7.50
CA CYS A 71 -4.94 -10.75 -6.20
C CYS A 71 -6.12 -11.10 -5.28
N ILE A 72 -5.95 -12.17 -4.50
CA ILE A 72 -6.86 -12.58 -3.44
C ILE A 72 -6.07 -12.65 -2.15
N PHE A 73 -6.44 -11.80 -1.19
CA PHE A 73 -5.88 -11.75 0.15
C PHE A 73 -6.84 -12.48 1.09
N LYS A 74 -6.36 -13.49 1.81
CA LYS A 74 -7.12 -14.14 2.88
C LYS A 74 -7.03 -13.25 4.12
N VAL A 75 -8.10 -12.50 4.40
CA VAL A 75 -8.14 -11.43 5.42
C VAL A 75 -8.99 -11.79 6.65
N GLY A 76 -9.67 -12.93 6.63
CA GLY A 76 -10.58 -13.34 7.70
C GLY A 76 -11.84 -12.48 7.77
N THR A 77 -12.67 -12.68 8.79
CA THR A 77 -13.95 -11.98 8.96
C THR A 77 -13.91 -10.83 9.96
N ALA A 78 -12.73 -10.52 10.51
CA ALA A 78 -12.54 -9.42 11.43
C ALA A 78 -12.63 -8.06 10.71
N LYS A 79 -12.91 -7.00 11.47
CA LYS A 79 -12.96 -5.61 10.96
C LYS A 79 -11.59 -5.06 10.58
N THR A 80 -10.52 -5.65 11.10
CA THR A 80 -9.13 -5.38 10.72
C THR A 80 -8.65 -6.56 9.89
N PRO A 81 -7.99 -6.35 8.74
CA PRO A 81 -7.58 -7.43 7.86
C PRO A 81 -6.47 -8.26 8.52
N GLN A 82 -6.72 -9.57 8.65
CA GLN A 82 -5.76 -10.54 9.15
C GLN A 82 -5.21 -11.35 7.98
N ILE A 83 -4.15 -10.81 7.34
CA ILE A 83 -3.59 -11.43 6.14
C ILE A 83 -2.92 -12.76 6.52
N SER A 84 -3.53 -13.86 6.11
CA SER A 84 -3.02 -15.23 6.31
C SER A 84 -2.50 -15.85 5.00
N GLY A 85 -2.69 -15.18 3.88
CA GLY A 85 -2.16 -15.60 2.58
C GLY A 85 -2.56 -14.67 1.45
N ILE A 86 -1.74 -14.65 0.40
CA ILE A 86 -1.95 -13.85 -0.81
C ILE A 86 -1.75 -14.78 -2.00
N SER A 87 -2.66 -14.71 -2.97
CA SER A 87 -2.54 -15.41 -4.26
C SER A 87 -2.85 -14.42 -5.38
N CYS A 88 -1.90 -14.23 -6.30
CA CYS A 88 -2.08 -13.38 -7.47
C CYS A 88 -1.83 -14.21 -8.74
N LYS A 89 -2.70 -14.03 -9.73
CA LYS A 89 -2.61 -14.69 -11.04
C LYS A 89 -3.06 -13.75 -12.13
#